data_AF-A0A292GNY7-F1
#
_entry.id   AF-A0A292GNY7-F1
#
_cell.length_a   1.000
_cell.length_b   1.000
_cell.length_c   1.000
_cell.angle_alpha   90.00
_cell.angle_beta   90.00
_cell.angle_gamma   90.00
#
_symmetry.space_group_name_H-M   'P 1'
#
loop_
_entity.id
_entity.type
_entity.pdbx_description
1 polymer ?
#
loop_
_entity_poly.entity_id
_entity_poly.type
_entity_poly.pdbx_seq_one_letter_code
_entity_poly.pdbx_strand_id
1 'polypeptide(L)'
;MVFSHTVIHRALHPGFDEAVPFVCAVVEMDEGVRMVARIVDLVADRTAVLVDAAVEVVYVHVADDVVLPAFRLSAAEVRGDGRR
;
A
#
# COMPACT_ATOMS: atom_id res chain seq x y z
N MET A 1 4.17 -8.55 -5.91
CA MET A 1 3.88 -8.96 -4.51
C MET A 1 4.54 -7.98 -3.54
N VAL A 2 4.06 -7.90 -2.30
CA VAL A 2 4.70 -7.09 -1.27
C VAL A 2 5.97 -7.79 -0.76
N PHE A 3 7.12 -7.14 -0.90
CA PHE A 3 8.41 -7.63 -0.42
C PHE A 3 8.64 -7.28 1.05
N SER A 4 8.33 -6.04 1.43
CA SER A 4 8.37 -5.58 2.81
C SER A 4 7.45 -4.39 3.01
N HIS A 5 7.01 -4.14 4.25
CA HIS A 5 6.15 -3.00 4.57
C HIS A 5 6.46 -2.41 5.95
N THR A 6 6.00 -1.19 6.16
CA THR A 6 6.01 -0.51 7.44
C THR A 6 4.78 0.37 7.60
N VAL A 7 4.34 0.56 8.84
CA VAL A 7 3.28 1.51 9.19
C VAL A 7 3.93 2.82 9.64
N ILE A 8 3.62 3.90 8.93
CA ILE A 8 4.08 5.24 9.27
C ILE A 8 3.05 5.87 10.19
N HIS A 9 3.38 5.93 11.48
CA HIS A 9 2.54 6.54 12.53
C HIS A 9 2.79 8.05 12.72
N ARG A 10 3.89 8.57 12.17
CA ARG A 10 4.28 9.97 12.28
C ARG A 10 4.65 10.50 10.91
N ALA A 11 4.01 11.57 10.49
CA ALA A 11 4.32 12.24 9.24
C ALA A 11 5.73 12.84 9.29
N LEU A 12 6.48 12.66 8.22
CA LEU A 12 7.82 13.24 8.03
C LEU A 12 7.79 14.57 7.27
N HIS A 13 6.62 14.93 6.72
CA HIS A 13 6.37 16.17 6.01
C HIS A 13 4.92 16.62 6.29
N PRO A 14 4.63 17.91 6.50
CA PRO A 14 3.29 18.39 6.90
C PRO A 14 2.16 17.99 5.95
N GLY A 15 2.46 17.89 4.65
CA GLY A 15 1.49 17.41 3.65
C GLY A 15 1.00 15.96 3.82
N PHE A 16 1.53 15.22 4.81
CA PHE A 16 1.08 13.87 5.17
C PHE A 16 0.45 13.80 6.56
N ASP A 17 0.24 14.92 7.25
CA ASP A 17 -0.31 14.93 8.61
C ASP A 17 -1.71 14.29 8.68
N GLU A 18 -2.53 14.49 7.65
CA GLU A 18 -3.87 13.88 7.54
C GLU A 18 -3.83 12.42 7.03
N ALA A 19 -2.69 11.97 6.52
CA ALA A 19 -2.55 10.63 5.94
C ALA A 19 -2.13 9.57 6.96
N VAL A 20 -1.61 9.96 8.13
CA VAL A 20 -1.14 8.99 9.13
C VAL A 20 -2.30 8.46 10.00
N PRO A 21 -2.28 7.17 10.39
CA PRO A 21 -1.31 6.15 9.97
C PRO A 21 -1.58 5.63 8.56
N PHE A 22 -0.52 5.40 7.79
CA PHE A 22 -0.60 4.73 6.49
C PHE A 22 0.50 3.68 6.34
N VAL A 23 0.28 2.75 5.40
CA VAL A 23 1.25 1.71 5.07
C VAL A 23 2.09 2.14 3.88
N CYS A 24 3.40 2.04 4.03
CA CYS A 24 4.37 2.15 2.95
C CYS A 24 5.00 0.78 2.70
N ALA A 25 5.06 0.36 1.45
CA ALA A 25 5.58 -0.95 1.07
C ALA A 25 6.62 -0.86 -0.04
N VAL A 26 7.55 -1.80 -0.01
CA VAL A 26 8.38 -2.16 -1.15
C VAL A 26 7.64 -3.27 -1.89
N VAL A 27 7.21 -2.99 -3.12
CA VAL A 27 6.50 -3.94 -3.97
C VAL A 27 7.44 -4.46 -5.04
N GLU A 28 7.59 -5.77 -5.13
CA GLU A 28 8.26 -6.45 -6.24
C GLU A 28 7.24 -6.65 -7.38
N MET A 29 7.51 -6.05 -8.52
CA MET A 29 6.64 -6.07 -9.70
C MET A 29 7.07 -7.17 -10.66
N ASP A 30 6.15 -7.62 -11.52
CA ASP A 30 6.36 -8.75 -12.44
C ASP A 30 7.48 -8.47 -13.47
N GLU A 31 7.77 -7.19 -13.73
CA GLU A 31 8.87 -6.74 -14.58
C GLU A 31 10.26 -6.91 -13.94
N GLY A 32 10.34 -7.36 -12.69
CA GLY A 32 11.59 -7.61 -11.97
C GLY A 32 12.17 -6.39 -11.25
N VAL A 33 11.39 -5.31 -11.10
CA VAL A 33 11.77 -4.09 -10.38
C VAL A 33 11.05 -3.98 -9.04
N ARG A 34 11.59 -3.14 -8.15
CA ARG A 34 10.95 -2.81 -6.88
C ARG A 34 10.54 -1.35 -6.83
N MET A 35 9.32 -1.09 -6.36
CA MET A 35 8.78 0.26 -6.16
C MET A 35 8.42 0.48 -4.69
N VAL A 36 8.78 1.64 -4.16
CA VAL A 36 8.33 2.09 -2.84
C VAL A 36 7.10 2.98 -3.02
N ALA A 37 5.96 2.55 -2.51
CA ALA A 37 4.72 3.30 -2.60
C ALA A 37 3.74 2.93 -1.46
N ARG A 38 2.64 3.68 -1.36
CA ARG A 38 1.61 3.42 -0.35
C ARG A 38 0.77 2.19 -0.70
N ILE A 39 0.39 1.44 0.32
CA ILE A 39 -0.74 0.51 0.23
C ILE A 39 -1.99 1.28 0.64
N VAL A 40 -2.98 1.35 -0.26
CA VAL A 40 -4.28 1.99 -0.03
C VAL A 40 -5.36 0.93 0.23
N ASP A 41 -6.51 1.38 0.72
CA ASP A 41 -7.67 0.54 1.06
C ASP A 41 -7.37 -0.57 2.08
N LEU A 42 -6.33 -0.37 2.90
CA LEU A 42 -5.95 -1.26 4.00
C LEU A 42 -5.91 -0.48 5.31
N VAL A 43 -6.57 -1.02 6.34
CA VAL A 43 -6.48 -0.48 7.70
C VAL A 43 -5.10 -0.83 8.28
N ALA A 44 -4.45 0.14 8.92
CA ALA A 44 -3.07 0.02 9.40
C ALA A 44 -2.84 -1.14 10.41
N ASP A 45 -3.87 -1.61 11.11
CA ASP A 45 -3.80 -2.76 12.02
C ASP A 45 -3.87 -4.13 11.31
N ARG A 46 -4.26 -4.16 10.03
CA ARG A 46 -4.40 -5.38 9.21
C ARG A 46 -3.18 -5.68 8.36
N THR A 47 -2.00 -5.15 8.70
CA THR A 47 -0.80 -5.33 7.85
C THR A 47 -0.24 -6.75 7.81
N ALA A 48 -0.69 -7.66 8.70
CA ALA A 48 -0.27 -9.06 8.68
C ALA A 48 -0.60 -9.76 7.35
N VAL A 49 -1.68 -9.36 6.68
CA VAL A 49 -2.07 -9.92 5.37
C VAL A 49 -1.11 -9.53 4.25
N LEU A 50 -0.25 -8.52 4.46
CA LEU A 50 0.62 -8.00 3.41
C LEU A 50 1.84 -8.87 3.14
N VAL A 51 2.25 -9.76 4.03
CA VAL A 51 3.44 -10.59 3.79
C VAL A 51 3.20 -11.47 2.57
N ASP A 52 4.01 -11.27 1.53
CA ASP A 52 3.93 -11.95 0.23
C ASP A 52 2.63 -11.73 -0.56
N ALA A 53 1.80 -10.75 -0.16
CA ALA A 53 0.50 -10.53 -0.79
C ALA A 53 0.61 -10.07 -2.25
N ALA A 54 -0.28 -10.58 -3.10
CA ALA A 54 -0.48 -10.07 -4.44
C ALA A 54 -1.20 -8.70 -4.41
N VAL A 55 -0.65 -7.74 -5.13
CA VAL A 55 -1.14 -6.35 -5.19
C VAL A 55 -1.26 -5.87 -6.62
N GLU A 56 -2.14 -4.90 -6.85
CA GLU A 56 -2.35 -4.25 -8.14
C GLU A 56 -2.03 -2.76 -8.02
N VAL A 57 -1.42 -2.18 -9.06
CA VAL A 57 -1.20 -0.74 -9.13
C VAL A 57 -2.52 0.00 -9.28
N VAL A 58 -2.65 1.09 -8.55
CA VAL A 58 -3.72 2.08 -8.68
C VAL A 58 -3.12 3.47 -8.71
N TYR A 59 -3.89 4.44 -9.18
CA TYR A 59 -3.46 5.82 -9.27
C TYR A 59 -4.36 6.68 -8.40
N VAL A 60 -3.75 7.47 -7.53
CA VAL A 60 -4.45 8.33 -6.57
C VAL A 60 -4.10 9.78 -6.83
N HIS A 61 -5.13 10.63 -6.84
CA HIS A 61 -4.94 12.07 -6.81
C HIS A 61 -4.50 12.47 -5.40
N VAL A 62 -3.37 13.18 -5.30
CA VAL A 62 -2.85 13.73 -4.04
C VAL A 62 -2.90 15.25 -4.02
N ALA A 63 -3.16 15.86 -5.17
CA ALA A 63 -3.54 17.25 -5.38
C ALA A 63 -4.26 17.32 -6.75
N ASP A 64 -4.85 18.48 -7.07
CA ASP A 64 -5.66 18.67 -8.29
C ASP A 64 -4.93 18.18 -9.56
N ASP A 65 -3.65 18.54 -9.71
CA ASP A 65 -2.84 18.21 -10.89
C ASP A 65 -1.77 17.13 -10.63
N VAL A 66 -1.82 16.45 -9.48
CA VAL A 66 -0.79 15.46 -9.09
C VAL A 66 -1.40 14.10 -8.85
N VAL A 67 -1.00 13.14 -9.67
CA VAL A 67 -1.39 11.73 -9.56
C VAL A 67 -0.16 10.89 -9.25
N LEU A 68 -0.25 10.07 -8.21
CA LEU A 68 0.83 9.17 -7.81
C LEU A 68 0.39 7.70 -7.91
N PRO A 69 1.30 6.79 -8.29
CA PRO A 69 1.04 5.36 -8.17
C PRO A 69 0.97 4.97 -6.69
N ALA A 70 0.05 4.08 -6.39
CA ALA A 70 -0.10 3.37 -5.13
C ALA A 70 -0.47 1.92 -5.44
N PHE A 71 -0.59 1.10 -4.41
CA PHE A 71 -0.97 -0.30 -4.55
C PHE A 71 -2.14 -0.62 -3.65
N ARG A 72 -2.98 -1.56 -4.09
CA ARG A 72 -4.01 -2.18 -3.25
C ARG A 72 -3.88 -3.69 -3.32
N LEU A 73 -4.43 -4.39 -2.33
CA LEU A 73 -4.56 -5.85 -2.41
C LEU A 73 -5.32 -6.26 -3.66
N SER A 74 -4.81 -7.28 -4.37
CA SER A 74 -5.51 -7.85 -5.51
C SER A 74 -6.84 -8.45 -5.08
N ALA A 75 -7.81 -8.54 -6.00
CA ALA A 75 -9.12 -9.10 -5.68
C ALA A 75 -9.07 -10.57 -5.21
N ALA A 76 -8.00 -11.30 -5.52
CA ALA A 76 -7.78 -12.65 -5.02
C ALA A 76 -7.48 -12.66 -3.51
N GLU A 77 -6.65 -11.74 -3.03
CA GLU A 77 -6.28 -11.62 -1.62
C GLU A 77 -7.45 -11.15 -0.75
N VAL A 78 -8.29 -10.25 -1.27
CA VAL A 78 -9.48 -9.76 -0.54
C VAL A 78 -10.50 -10.88 -0.27
N ARG A 79 -10.58 -11.90 -1.14
CA ARG A 79 -11.46 -13.07 -0.96
C ARG A 79 -10.90 -14.13 -0.01
N GLY A 80 -9.58 -14.12 0.24
CA GLY A 80 -8.90 -15.07 1.13
C GLY A 80 -9.16 -14.84 2.62
N ASP A 81 -9.56 -13.63 3.02
CA ASP A 81 -9.81 -13.21 4.43
C ASP A 81 -11.06 -13.88 5.05
N GLY A 82 -11.89 -14.55 4.25
CA GLY A 82 -13.11 -15.24 4.73
C GLY A 82 -12.91 -16.64 5.32
N ARG A 83 -11.66 -17.11 5.48
CA ARG A 83 -11.36 -18.49 5.95
C ARG A 83 -10.39 -18.55 7.14
N ARG A 84 -10.49 -17.63 8.08
CA ARG A 84 -9.81 -17.74 9.39
C ARG A 84 -10.79 -17.68 10.53
#